data_AF-A0A5M5H8I7-F1
#
_entry.id   AF-A0A5M5H8I7-F1
#
_cell.length_a   1.000
_cell.length_b   1.000
_cell.length_c   1.000
_cell.angle_alpha   90.00
_cell.angle_beta   90.00
_cell.angle_gamma   90.00
#
_symmetry.space_group_name_H-M   'P 1'
#
loop_
_entity.id
_entity.type
_entity.pdbx_description
1 polymer ?
#
loop_
_entity_poly.entity_id
_entity_poly.type
_entity_poly.pdbx_seq_one_letter_code
_entity_poly.pdbx_strand_id
1 'polypeptide(L)'
;MKNIDLYKEVVVAVSKETGVEEIDMIHSNSEEAVDARYILIHLLSQKLTDTQISSVTKLTRQSVNKIRNNFQYKIKKWSVATNLQHISNEVATE
;
A
#
# COMPACT_ATOMS: atom_id res chain seq x y z
N MET A 1 -7.61 -10.62 -13.36
CA MET A 1 -6.64 -9.50 -13.34
C MET A 1 -5.24 -10.05 -13.07
N LYS A 2 -4.20 -9.63 -13.80
CA LYS A 2 -2.82 -10.06 -13.48
C LYS A 2 -2.35 -9.29 -12.24
N ASN A 3 -1.47 -9.88 -11.44
CA ASN A 3 -0.95 -9.23 -10.21
C ASN A 3 -0.35 -7.84 -10.46
N ILE A 4 0.24 -7.64 -11.65
CA ILE A 4 0.82 -6.35 -12.05
C ILE A 4 -0.24 -5.29 -12.35
N ASP A 5 -1.41 -5.70 -12.85
CA ASP A 5 -2.51 -4.77 -13.16
C ASP A 5 -3.12 -4.27 -11.84
N LEU A 6 -3.39 -5.20 -10.91
CA LEU A 6 -3.83 -4.88 -9.56
C LEU A 6 -2.82 -3.97 -8.84
N TYR A 7 -1.52 -4.26 -8.97
CA TYR A 7 -0.48 -3.43 -8.39
C TYR A 7 -0.55 -1.98 -8.88
N LYS A 8 -0.64 -1.78 -10.20
CA LYS A 8 -0.72 -0.44 -10.80
C LYS A 8 -1.98 0.31 -10.36
N GLU A 9 -3.12 -0.35 -10.33
CA GLU A 9 -4.39 0.22 -9.86
C GLU A 9 -4.27 0.72 -8.42
N VAL A 10 -3.76 -0.12 -7.51
CA VAL A 10 -3.60 0.26 -6.11
C VAL A 10 -2.55 1.36 -5.94
N VAL A 11 -1.44 1.33 -6.69
CA VAL A 11 -0.43 2.41 -6.67
C VAL A 11 -1.05 3.74 -7.08
N VAL A 12 -1.85 3.76 -8.15
CA VAL A 12 -2.54 4.99 -8.60
C VAL A 12 -3.49 5.51 -7.52
N ALA A 13 -4.30 4.63 -6.92
CA ALA A 13 -5.22 5.03 -5.86
C ALA A 13 -4.49 5.60 -4.63
N VAL A 14 -3.41 4.93 -4.18
CA VAL A 14 -2.61 5.40 -3.05
C VAL A 14 -1.88 6.70 -3.38
N SER A 15 -1.33 6.83 -4.58
CA SER A 15 -0.62 8.05 -5.00
C SER A 15 -1.58 9.24 -5.05
N LYS A 16 -2.75 9.06 -5.66
CA LYS A 16 -3.80 10.09 -5.74
C LYS A 16 -4.22 10.59 -4.35
N GLU A 17 -4.42 9.68 -3.40
CA GLU A 17 -4.90 10.05 -2.06
C GLU A 17 -3.78 10.63 -1.18
N THR A 18 -2.56 10.10 -1.27
CA THR A 18 -1.46 10.46 -0.37
C THR A 18 -0.54 11.55 -0.91
N GLY A 19 -0.56 11.79 -2.22
CA GLY A 19 0.39 12.64 -2.93
C GLY A 19 1.81 12.07 -3.01
N VAL A 20 2.00 10.79 -2.65
CA VAL A 20 3.30 10.12 -2.68
C VAL A 20 3.44 9.33 -3.97
N GLU A 21 4.51 9.54 -4.72
CA GLU A 21 4.78 8.79 -5.95
C GLU A 21 5.24 7.35 -5.68
N GLU A 22 5.02 6.45 -6.64
CA GLU A 22 5.40 5.02 -6.53
C GLU A 22 6.86 4.84 -6.09
N ILE A 23 7.77 5.59 -6.69
CA ILE A 23 9.20 5.49 -6.41
C ILE A 23 9.52 5.79 -4.94
N ASP A 24 8.84 6.78 -4.36
CA ASP A 24 9.00 7.16 -2.96
C ASP A 24 8.34 6.13 -2.04
N MET A 25 7.14 5.65 -2.40
CA MET A 25 6.48 4.56 -1.68
C MET A 25 7.39 3.34 -1.57
N ILE A 26 8.21 3.02 -2.58
CA ILE A 26 9.10 1.85 -2.54
C ILE A 26 10.43 2.15 -1.84
N HIS A 27 11.03 3.33 -2.06
CA HIS A 27 12.43 3.57 -1.69
C HIS A 27 12.66 4.60 -0.58
N SER A 28 11.74 5.55 -0.36
CA SER A 28 11.93 6.61 0.64
C SER A 28 11.64 6.13 2.06
N ASN A 29 12.30 6.71 3.05
CA ASN A 29 12.02 6.48 4.47
C ASN A 29 11.37 7.69 5.16
N SER A 30 10.91 8.68 4.40
CA SER A 30 10.07 9.75 4.97
C SER A 30 8.81 9.16 5.59
N GLU A 31 8.26 9.84 6.59
CA GLU A 31 7.11 9.32 7.32
C GLU A 31 5.90 9.13 6.39
N GLU A 32 5.68 10.06 5.47
CA GLU A 32 4.63 10.04 4.46
C GLU A 32 4.80 8.87 3.49
N ALA A 33 6.03 8.63 3.02
CA ALA A 33 6.31 7.51 2.13
C ALA A 33 6.12 6.16 2.84
N VAL A 34 6.51 6.07 4.11
CA VAL A 34 6.27 4.88 4.92
C VAL A 34 4.78 4.68 5.17
N ASP A 35 4.02 5.73 5.47
CA ASP A 35 2.57 5.67 5.61
C ASP A 35 1.91 5.13 4.33
N ALA A 36 2.22 5.72 3.18
CA ALA A 36 1.72 5.30 1.88
C ALA A 36 2.11 3.84 1.56
N ARG A 37 3.36 3.44 1.83
CA ARG A 37 3.81 2.04 1.67
C ARG A 37 3.00 1.08 2.53
N TYR A 38 2.68 1.46 3.76
CA TYR A 38 1.87 0.60 4.64
C TYR A 38 0.46 0.42 4.09
N ILE A 39 -0.17 1.48 3.56
CA ILE A 39 -1.48 1.41 2.90
C ILE A 39 -1.42 0.52 1.66
N LEU A 40 -0.46 0.76 0.77
CA LEU A 40 -0.25 -0.02 -0.46
C LEU A 40 -0.12 -1.52 -0.16
N ILE A 41 0.76 -1.89 0.78
CA ILE A 41 0.99 -3.29 1.13
C ILE A 41 -0.24 -3.90 1.80
N HIS A 42 -0.95 -3.16 2.64
CA HIS A 42 -2.18 -3.64 3.26
C HIS A 42 -3.27 -3.96 2.22
N LEU A 43 -3.51 -3.05 1.29
CA LEU A 43 -4.50 -3.24 0.21
C LEU A 43 -4.14 -4.43 -0.68
N LEU A 44 -2.88 -4.52 -1.12
CA LEU A 44 -2.43 -5.65 -1.94
C LEU A 44 -2.56 -6.99 -1.18
N SER A 45 -2.29 -7.00 0.13
CA SER A 45 -2.36 -8.22 0.94
C SER A 45 -3.77 -8.80 1.08
N GLN A 46 -4.82 -8.04 0.73
CA GLN A 46 -6.19 -8.54 0.70
C GLN A 46 -6.43 -9.54 -0.46
N LYS A 47 -5.56 -9.53 -1.48
CA LYS A 47 -5.72 -10.34 -2.71
C LYS A 47 -4.46 -11.10 -3.11
N LEU A 48 -3.28 -10.70 -2.62
CA LEU A 48 -1.98 -11.25 -3.00
C LEU A 48 -1.21 -11.78 -1.80
N THR A 49 -0.41 -12.82 -2.04
CA THR A 49 0.57 -13.33 -1.07
C THR A 49 1.79 -12.43 -0.96
N ASP A 50 2.51 -12.47 0.16
CA ASP A 50 3.74 -11.69 0.36
C ASP A 50 4.79 -11.92 -0.75
N THR A 51 4.86 -13.14 -1.30
CA THR A 51 5.74 -13.47 -2.43
C THR A 51 5.31 -12.76 -3.72
N GLN A 52 4.00 -12.72 -4.00
CA GLN A 52 3.48 -12.03 -5.17
C GLN A 52 3.67 -10.51 -5.06
N ILE A 53 3.43 -9.95 -3.87
CA ILE A 53 3.67 -8.53 -3.57
C ILE A 53 5.15 -8.20 -3.73
N SER A 54 6.05 -9.02 -3.17
CA SER A 54 7.50 -8.86 -3.32
C SER A 54 7.93 -8.85 -4.79
N SER A 55 7.33 -9.71 -5.62
CA SER A 55 7.63 -9.77 -7.06
C SER A 55 7.29 -8.49 -7.82
N VAL A 56 6.13 -7.90 -7.54
CA VAL A 56 5.63 -6.68 -8.22
C VAL A 56 6.23 -5.39 -7.64
N THR A 57 6.44 -5.30 -6.33
CA THR A 57 6.96 -4.10 -5.65
C THR A 57 8.49 -4.01 -5.62
N LYS A 58 9.19 -5.13 -5.88
CA LYS A 58 10.64 -5.28 -5.66
C LYS A 58 11.11 -5.15 -4.21
N LEU A 59 10.19 -5.02 -3.25
CA LEU A 59 10.51 -5.14 -1.83
C LEU A 59 10.84 -6.59 -1.47
N THR A 60 11.68 -6.80 -0.46
CA THR A 60 11.90 -8.15 0.05
C THR A 60 10.63 -8.72 0.67
N ARG A 61 10.42 -10.04 0.56
CA ARG A 61 9.28 -10.72 1.21
C ARG A 61 9.22 -10.46 2.71
N GLN A 62 10.38 -10.36 3.37
CA GLN A 62 10.50 -10.06 4.79
C GLN A 62 10.00 -8.64 5.12
N SER A 63 10.34 -7.65 4.29
CA SER A 63 9.85 -6.27 4.43
C SER A 63 8.33 -6.23 4.27
N VAL A 64 7.78 -6.90 3.24
CA VAL A 64 6.33 -7.00 3.02
C VAL A 64 5.64 -7.62 4.23
N ASN A 65 6.15 -8.75 4.71
CA ASN A 65 5.61 -9.46 5.87
C ASN A 65 5.61 -8.59 7.14
N LYS A 66 6.72 -7.89 7.39
CA LYS A 66 6.85 -6.96 8.53
C LYS A 66 5.81 -5.85 8.45
N ILE A 67 5.63 -5.22 7.29
CA ILE A 67 4.65 -4.14 7.10
C ILE A 67 3.24 -4.66 7.36
N ARG A 68 2.85 -5.75 6.70
CA ARG A 68 1.52 -6.36 6.83
C ARG A 68 1.19 -6.69 8.28
N ASN A 69 2.10 -7.35 9.00
CA ASN A 69 1.87 -7.77 10.39
C ASN A 69 1.81 -6.58 11.37
N ASN A 70 2.43 -5.45 11.03
CA ASN A 70 2.41 -4.24 11.85
C ASN A 70 1.34 -3.23 11.44
N PHE A 71 0.53 -3.52 10.42
CA PHE A 71 -0.47 -2.57 9.91
C PHE A 71 -1.50 -2.17 10.97
N GLN A 72 -1.89 -3.09 11.85
CA GLN A 72 -2.78 -2.84 12.99
C GLN A 72 -2.31 -1.72 13.93
N TYR A 73 -1.01 -1.44 13.98
CA TYR A 73 -0.46 -0.33 14.76
C TYR A 73 -0.43 0.95 13.92
N LYS A 74 -0.13 0.82 12.62
CA LYS A 74 -0.03 1.95 11.70
C LYS A 74 -1.37 2.62 11.43
N ILE A 75 -2.44 1.84 11.31
CA ILE A 75 -3.80 2.32 11.06
C ILE A 75 -4.36 3.21 12.20
N LYS A 76 -3.72 3.21 13.37
CA LYS A 76 -4.09 4.12 14.48
C LYS A 76 -3.69 5.57 14.21
N LYS A 77 -2.78 5.83 13.27
CA LYS A 77 -2.45 7.18 12.83
C LYS A 77 -3.60 7.73 12.00
N TRP A 78 -4.09 8.91 12.37
CA TRP A 78 -5.27 9.53 11.75
C TRP A 78 -5.14 9.64 10.22
N SER A 79 -4.00 10.13 9.71
CA SER A 79 -3.77 10.25 8.26
C SER A 79 -3.88 8.90 7.53
N VAL A 80 -3.34 7.83 8.12
CA VAL A 80 -3.39 6.49 7.53
C VAL A 80 -4.82 5.95 7.51
N ALA A 81 -5.58 6.16 8.59
CA ALA A 81 -6.97 5.75 8.69
C ALA A 81 -7.86 6.48 7.67
N THR A 82 -7.74 7.80 7.59
CA THR A 82 -8.51 8.64 6.67
C THR A 82 -8.21 8.29 5.21
N ASN A 83 -6.93 8.19 4.85
CA ASN A 83 -6.54 7.86 3.47
C ASN A 83 -7.04 6.46 3.07
N LEU A 84 -6.92 5.46 3.96
CA LEU A 84 -7.43 4.11 3.68
C LEU A 84 -8.95 4.11 3.49
N GLN A 85 -9.69 4.88 4.30
CA GLN A 85 -11.14 4.99 4.19
C GLN A 85 -11.55 5.62 2.85
N HIS A 86 -10.89 6.70 2.43
CA HIS A 86 -11.17 7.34 1.15
C HIS A 86 -10.90 6.42 -0.03
N ILE A 87 -9.74 5.75 -0.04
CA ILE A 87 -9.40 4.76 -1.09
C ILE A 87 -10.44 3.63 -1.12
N SER A 88 -10.83 3.09 0.04
CA SER A 88 -11.81 2.01 0.11
C SER A 88 -13.19 2.45 -0.41
N ASN A 89 -13.59 3.69 -0.16
CA ASN A 89 -14.84 4.24 -0.66
C ASN A 89 -14.79 4.41 -2.19
N GLU A 90 -13.72 4.96 -2.74
CA GLU A 90 -13.55 5.12 -4.21
C GLU A 90 -13.63 3.77 -4.91
N VAL A 91 -12.88 2.77 -4.43
CA VAL A 91 -12.86 1.41 -5.01
C VAL A 91 -14.21 0.68 -4.86
N ALA A 92 -15.03 1.03 -3.86
CA ALA A 92 -16.36 0.44 -3.67
C ALA A 92 -17.47 1.14 -4.47
N THR A 93 -17.19 2.29 -5.09
CA THR A 93 -18.19 3.03 -5.89
C THR A 93 -18.15 2.73 -7.40
N GLU A 94 -17.23 1.85 -7.84
CA GLU A 94 -17.16 1.28 -9.20
C GLU A 94 -17.71 -0.15 -9.25
#